data_AF-A0A2D5K5R5-F1
#
_entry.id   AF-A0A2D5K5R5-F1
#
_cell.length_a   1.000
_cell.length_b   1.000
_cell.length_c   1.000
_cell.angle_alpha   90.00
_cell.angle_beta   90.00
_cell.angle_gamma   90.00
#
_symmetry.space_group_name_H-M   'P 1'
#
loop_
_entity.id
_entity.type
_entity.pdbx_description
1 polymer ?
#
loop_
_entity_poly.entity_id
_entity_poly.type
_entity_poly.pdbx_seq_one_letter_code
_entity_poly.pdbx_strand_id
1 'polypeptide(L)'
;MNLFLRILFVFILSSLFYGIYHRTQLNFEEGERIIGFTVLGATLIFLPLFLYHRWNGKKLQDYTLSEENLKKMRENMSPPTRIKKVERK
;
A
#
# COMPACT_ATOMS: atom_id res chain seq x y z
N MET A 1 -6.94 -2.36 10.11
CA MET A 1 -5.65 -1.78 10.50
C MET A 1 -5.47 -2.03 11.97
N ASN A 2 -4.40 -2.74 12.36
CA ASN A 2 -4.05 -2.85 13.77
C ASN A 2 -3.96 -1.44 14.40
N LEU A 3 -4.49 -1.30 15.61
CA LEU A 3 -4.51 -0.02 16.35
C LEU A 3 -3.11 0.63 16.39
N PHE A 4 -2.08 -0.20 16.55
CA PHE A 4 -0.68 0.19 16.50
C PHE A 4 -0.30 1.02 15.26
N LEU A 5 -0.63 0.53 14.05
CA LEU A 5 -0.29 1.24 12.80
C LEU A 5 -1.05 2.56 12.65
N ARG A 6 -2.27 2.66 13.19
CA ARG A 6 -3.01 3.93 13.22
C ARG A 6 -2.35 4.95 14.12
N ILE A 7 -1.94 4.54 15.32
CA ILE A 7 -1.23 5.43 16.25
C ILE A 7 0.09 5.90 15.65
N LEU A 8 0.86 4.99 15.06
CA LEU A 8 2.13 5.32 14.39
C LEU A 8 1.93 6.31 13.24
N PHE A 9 0.88 6.14 12.43
CA PHE A 9 0.54 7.06 11.34
C PHE A 9 0.17 8.46 11.86
N VAL A 10 -0.66 8.55 12.90
CA VAL A 10 -1.03 9.84 13.52
C VAL A 10 0.19 10.53 14.14
N PHE A 11 1.10 9.76 14.73
CA PHE A 11 2.36 10.29 15.26
C PHE A 11 3.23 10.90 14.15
N ILE A 12 3.39 10.20 13.02
CA ILE A 12 4.12 10.73 11.85
C ILE A 12 3.48 12.02 11.33
N LEU A 13 2.14 12.06 11.21
CA LEU A 13 1.43 13.27 10.81
C LEU A 13 1.70 14.42 11.77
N SER A 14 1.61 14.17 13.08
CA SER A 14 1.84 15.17 14.12
C SER A 14 3.28 15.69 14.07
N SER A 15 4.26 14.81 13.88
CA SER A 15 5.68 15.19 13.71
C SER A 15 5.91 16.02 12.45
N LEU A 16 5.22 15.70 11.35
CA LEU A 16 5.31 16.48 10.11
C LEU A 16 4.72 17.89 10.29
N PHE A 17 3.54 18.02 10.89
CA PHE A 17 2.95 19.31 11.21
C PHE A 17 3.84 20.12 12.16
N TYR A 18 4.40 19.48 13.17
CA TYR A 18 5.33 20.10 14.11
C TYR A 18 6.60 20.60 13.39
N GLY A 19 7.20 19.79 12.51
CA GLY A 19 8.37 20.18 11.72
C GLY A 19 8.10 21.37 10.80
N ILE A 20 6.94 21.38 10.12
CA ILE A 20 6.51 22.51 9.27
C ILE A 20 6.31 23.78 10.10
N TYR A 21 5.64 23.67 11.26
CA TYR A 21 5.47 24.80 12.17
C TYR A 21 6.81 25.36 12.64
N HIS A 22 7.74 24.48 13.04
CA HIS A 22 9.06 24.87 13.53
C HIS A 22 9.92 25.54 12.45
N ARG A 23 9.83 25.04 11.21
CA ARG A 23 10.47 25.64 10.03
C ARG A 23 9.98 27.07 9.79
N THR A 24 8.69 27.30 9.92
CA THR A 24 8.07 28.59 9.59
C THR A 24 8.20 29.63 10.70
N GLN A 25 8.13 29.22 11.97
CA GLN A 25 8.00 30.17 13.09
C GLN A 25 9.26 30.34 13.95
N LEU A 26 10.15 29.35 13.99
CA LEU A 26 11.24 29.31 14.98
C LEU A 26 12.62 29.28 14.32
N ASN A 27 12.95 28.20 13.62
CA ASN A 27 14.23 28.05 12.97
C ASN A 27 14.09 27.13 11.75
N PHE A 28 14.48 27.65 10.59
CA PHE A 28 14.40 26.97 9.32
C PHE A 28 15.20 25.66 9.30
N GLU A 29 16.45 25.68 9.79
CA GLU A 29 17.36 24.53 9.71
C GLU A 29 16.87 23.36 10.56
N GLU A 30 16.48 23.64 11.81
CA GLU A 30 15.93 22.62 12.72
C GLU A 30 14.60 22.06 12.21
N GLY A 31 13.74 22.91 11.64
CA GLY A 31 12.49 22.47 11.02
C GLY A 31 12.70 21.51 9.85
N GLU A 32 13.62 21.83 8.94
CA GLU A 32 13.96 20.95 7.81
C GLU A 32 14.60 19.62 8.28
N ARG A 33 15.44 19.63 9.33
CA ARG A 33 15.96 18.40 9.95
C ARG A 33 14.83 17.52 10.47
N ILE A 34 13.88 18.09 11.22
CA ILE A 34 12.72 17.36 11.78
C ILE A 34 11.87 16.76 10.65
N ILE A 35 11.60 17.53 9.59
CA ILE A 35 10.85 17.06 8.43
C ILE A 35 11.60 15.90 7.75
N GLY A 36 12.91 16.05 7.53
CA GLY A 36 13.76 15.02 6.93
C GLY A 36 13.73 13.71 7.72
N PHE A 37 13.96 13.76 9.03
CA PHE A 37 13.88 12.58 9.89
C PHE A 37 12.48 11.97 9.94
N THR A 38 11.43 12.79 9.92
CA THR A 38 10.04 12.31 9.87
C THR A 38 9.77 11.53 8.58
N VAL A 39 10.19 12.05 7.43
CA VAL A 39 10.00 11.40 6.12
C VAL A 39 10.85 10.13 6.01
N LEU A 40 12.09 10.16 6.50
CA LEU A 40 12.96 8.97 6.55
C LEU A 40 12.36 7.88 7.44
N GLY A 41 11.89 8.22 8.64
CA GLY A 41 11.19 7.28 9.52
C GLY A 41 9.91 6.72 8.89
N ALA A 42 9.13 7.57 8.21
CA ALA A 42 7.93 7.13 7.51
C ALA A 42 8.25 6.13 6.38
N THR A 43 9.32 6.38 5.61
CA THR A 43 9.67 5.56 4.45
C THR A 43 10.40 4.27 4.85
N LEU A 44 11.31 4.34 5.81
CA LEU A 44 12.15 3.20 6.18
C LEU A 44 11.52 2.32 7.26
N ILE A 45 10.63 2.86 8.09
CA ILE A 45 10.02 2.12 9.21
C ILE A 45 8.53 1.90 8.94
N PHE A 46 7.76 2.97 8.78
CA PHE A 46 6.31 2.86 8.66
C PHE A 46 5.88 2.10 7.39
N LEU A 47 6.49 2.41 6.24
CA LEU A 47 6.16 1.76 4.97
C LEU A 47 6.37 0.23 4.99
N PRO A 48 7.56 -0.33 5.32
CA PRO A 48 7.72 -1.79 5.35
C PRO A 48 6.83 -2.45 6.40
N LEU A 49 6.62 -1.81 7.55
CA LEU A 49 5.72 -2.33 8.58
C LEU A 49 4.26 -2.36 8.11
N PHE A 50 3.83 -1.31 7.41
CA PHE A 50 2.51 -1.22 6.79
C PHE A 50 2.32 -2.30 5.72
N LEU A 51 3.30 -2.47 4.83
CA LEU A 51 3.27 -3.52 3.80
C LEU A 51 3.18 -4.90 4.45
N TYR A 52 4.02 -5.19 5.43
CA TYR A 52 4.01 -6.47 6.13
C TYR A 52 2.63 -6.78 6.73
N HIS A 53 2.05 -5.82 7.43
CA HIS A 53 0.71 -5.98 7.99
C HIS A 53 -0.38 -6.14 6.92
N ARG A 54 -0.28 -5.39 5.81
CA ARG A 54 -1.28 -5.39 4.74
C ARG A 54 -1.19 -6.63 3.84
N TRP A 55 -0.01 -7.22 3.74
CA TRP A 55 0.29 -8.40 2.94
C TRP A 55 -0.32 -9.69 3.52
N ASN A 56 -0.92 -9.64 4.71
CA ASN A 56 -1.41 -10.83 5.41
C ASN A 56 -2.33 -11.72 4.53
N GLY A 57 -1.88 -12.95 4.27
CA GLY A 57 -2.63 -13.97 3.51
C GLY A 57 -2.55 -13.88 1.98
N LYS A 58 -1.82 -12.92 1.40
CA LYS A 58 -1.66 -12.80 -0.05
C LYS A 58 -0.44 -13.59 -0.54
N LYS A 59 -0.64 -14.50 -1.50
CA LYS A 59 0.47 -15.21 -2.15
C LYS A 59 0.98 -14.37 -3.33
N LEU A 60 2.30 -14.23 -3.49
CA LEU A 60 2.88 -13.55 -4.66
C LEU A 60 2.40 -14.15 -5.98
N GLN A 61 2.29 -15.48 -6.01
CA GLN A 61 1.93 -16.26 -7.19
C GLN A 61 0.56 -15.87 -7.77
N ASP A 62 -0.39 -15.43 -6.94
CA ASP A 62 -1.72 -15.01 -7.40
C ASP A 62 -1.70 -13.68 -8.18
N TYR A 63 -0.59 -12.93 -8.10
CA TYR A 63 -0.40 -11.63 -8.75
C TYR A 63 0.67 -11.66 -9.83
N THR A 64 1.34 -12.80 -10.05
CA THR A 64 2.29 -12.99 -11.15
C THR A 64 1.54 -13.30 -12.44
N LEU A 65 1.97 -12.71 -13.57
CA LEU A 65 1.51 -13.06 -14.91
C LEU A 65 2.08 -14.42 -15.36
N SER A 66 1.68 -15.48 -14.68
CA SER A 66 1.98 -16.86 -15.09
C SER A 66 0.99 -17.34 -16.14
N GLU A 67 1.40 -18.33 -16.94
CA GLU A 67 0.51 -18.98 -17.93
C GLU A 67 -0.79 -19.50 -17.29
N GLU A 68 -0.71 -20.03 -16.06
CA GLU A 68 -1.87 -20.51 -15.32
C GLU A 68 -2.82 -19.35 -14.98
N ASN A 69 -2.30 -18.21 -14.52
CA ASN A 69 -3.12 -17.05 -14.18
C ASN A 69 -3.71 -16.37 -15.43
N LEU A 70 -2.95 -16.28 -16.51
CA LEU A 70 -3.42 -15.81 -17.82
C LEU A 70 -4.56 -16.68 -18.35
N LYS A 71 -4.44 -18.00 -18.20
CA LYS A 71 -5.50 -18.95 -18.57
C LYS A 71 -6.75 -18.74 -17.72
N LYS A 72 -6.62 -18.61 -16.39
CA LYS A 72 -7.74 -18.29 -15.48
C LYS A 72 -8.44 -16.97 -15.86
N MET A 73 -7.68 -15.92 -16.20
CA MET A 73 -8.23 -14.64 -16.66
C MET A 73 -9.04 -14.79 -17.95
N ARG A 74 -8.51 -15.54 -18.92
CA ARG A 74 -9.18 -15.79 -20.22
C ARG A 74 -10.46 -16.60 -20.06
N GLU A 75 -10.46 -17.61 -19.20
CA GLU A 75 -11.65 -18.43 -18.88
C GLU A 75 -12.73 -17.58 -18.20
N ASN A 76 -12.35 -16.69 -17.28
CA ASN A 76 -13.27 -15.77 -16.62
C ASN A 76 -13.84 -14.70 -17.57
N MET A 77 -13.11 -14.34 -18.63
CA MET A 77 -13.54 -13.34 -19.61
C MET A 77 -14.42 -13.94 -20.73
N SER A 78 -14.30 -15.24 -20.98
CA SER A 78 -15.19 -15.93 -21.91
C SER A 78 -16.59 -16.13 -21.30
N PRO A 79 -17.67 -15.80 -22.03
CA PRO A 79 -19.03 -16.06 -21.54
C PRO A 79 -19.19 -17.57 -21.26
N PRO A 80 -19.95 -17.97 -20.22
CA PRO A 80 -20.08 -19.37 -19.85
C PRO A 80 -20.51 -20.17 -21.07
N THR A 81 -19.72 -21.19 -21.41
CA THR A 81 -19.83 -22.07 -22.60
C THR A 81 -21.20 -22.75 -22.74
N ARG A 82 -22.16 -22.52 -21.82
CA ARG A 82 -23.56 -22.95 -21.93
C ARG A 82 -24.26 -22.46 -23.20
N ILE A 83 -23.87 -21.32 -23.78
CA ILE A 83 -24.55 -20.81 -24.99
C ILE A 83 -24.16 -21.62 -26.25
N LYS A 84 -22.91 -22.08 -26.38
CA LYS A 84 -22.44 -22.83 -27.56
C LYS A 84 -23.09 -24.20 -27.77
N LYS A 85 -23.80 -24.75 -26.78
CA LYS A 85 -24.47 -26.06 -26.88
C LYS A 85 -25.95 -25.94 -27.27
N VAL A 86 -26.54 -24.76 -27.15
CA VAL A 86 -27.95 -24.50 -27.52
C VAL A 86 -28.07 -24.19 -29.02
N GLU A 87 -27.07 -23.53 -29.61
CA GLU A 87 -27.04 -23.16 -31.05
C GLU A 87 -26.66 -24.30 -32.01
N ARG A 88 -26.36 -25.50 -31.49
CA ARG A 88 -25.99 -26.69 -32.28
C ARG A 88 -27.07 -27.77 -32.30
N LYS A 89 -28.34 -27.40 -32.11
CA LYS A 89 -29.48 -28.31 -32.21
C LYS A 89 -30.46 -27.86 -33.28
#